data_AF-A0A1A7XAM7-F1
#
_entry.id   AF-A0A1A7XAM7-F1
#
_cell.length_a   1.000
_cell.length_b   1.000
_cell.length_c   1.000
_cell.angle_alpha   90.00
_cell.angle_beta   90.00
_cell.angle_gamma   90.00
#
_symmetry.space_group_name_H-M   'P 1'
#
loop_
_entity.id
_entity.type
_entity.pdbx_description
1 polymer ?
#
loop_
_entity_poly.entity_id
_entity_poly.type
_entity_poly.pdbx_seq_one_letter_code
_entity_poly.pdbx_strand_id
1 'polypeptide(L)'
;KRMKTHQVKDSSTTARVQVRNFIYTVKAYPDFILDSRFAQQVKDIADAIENNQTRNADYLSEKMVLDYGTHVITTVDAGASLVQDDYLRSSYVSDSASDSSTVKAQAGFNFFDKLKFDISSESSQQSSSLKTYQSNIQYSLTQSHGGVPFYPGITLQKWQESISNNLVAIDRSGFPLHDIINKKTFPDFSEPTVGKVSLKLSRAIKRYYKINTRPGCVDVGSKNFNFQANVDDNSCEGPATNLSFGGIYQTCTQLSPDAGPLCDKLGQKNPDTGDFTCRTPYTPILLRSEMRQEGYSQNECYTDSYGCGFLWLDTCHRRHCQDVYHVRSTRINTYWCSVNGKAPDNSGYLFGGIYSPSLLNPITNSKSCPANFLAVKFLSDGQMLCMSNDYEMGTRYAVPFGGLFSCDAANPLANNQHRCPPKFSQHLATISDGCEILYCVQSGLFTGGKLLPIRLPPFTKPPLISMQATNTVMVMTEGDKSWVRVGQTKAWKLAKPEEIRVLAQQFNPELNQMTSGEKAGVAFGVIGLMVLVVIVVFLVRRRRRRVSRFSSYVEISEQAESETLQDEP
;
A
#
# COMPACT_ATOMS: atom_id res chain seq x y z
N LYS A 1 23.38 -9.53 -6.63
CA LYS A 1 23.07 -10.78 -5.89
C LYS A 1 24.19 -11.81 -6.02
N ARG A 2 24.40 -12.45 -7.19
CA ARG A 2 25.48 -13.44 -7.44
C ARG A 2 26.81 -13.09 -6.77
N MET A 3 27.33 -11.90 -7.07
CA MET A 3 28.62 -11.42 -6.56
C MET A 3 28.71 -11.49 -5.02
N LYS A 4 27.80 -10.83 -4.29
CA LYS A 4 27.74 -10.88 -2.80
C LYS A 4 27.61 -12.31 -2.27
N THR A 5 26.88 -13.19 -2.96
CA THR A 5 26.72 -14.60 -2.52
C THR A 5 28.06 -15.34 -2.53
N HIS A 6 28.83 -15.27 -3.61
CA HIS A 6 30.14 -15.93 -3.70
C HIS A 6 31.21 -15.24 -2.84
N GLN A 7 31.19 -13.91 -2.75
CA GLN A 7 32.13 -13.16 -1.90
C GLN A 7 32.03 -13.57 -0.42
N VAL A 8 30.80 -13.76 0.09
CA VAL A 8 30.57 -14.15 1.48
C VAL A 8 30.66 -15.67 1.68
N LYS A 9 29.98 -16.48 0.86
CA LYS A 9 29.87 -17.93 1.09
C LYS A 9 31.19 -18.65 0.88
N ASP A 10 31.91 -18.26 -0.15
CA ASP A 10 33.12 -18.96 -0.58
C ASP A 10 34.39 -18.23 -0.05
N SER A 11 34.23 -17.12 0.68
CA SER A 11 35.30 -16.22 1.13
C SER A 11 36.18 -15.77 -0.04
N SER A 12 35.57 -15.01 -0.96
CA SER A 12 36.15 -14.69 -2.26
C SER A 12 36.24 -13.19 -2.56
N THR A 13 37.24 -12.82 -3.36
CA THR A 13 37.39 -11.49 -3.97
C THR A 13 37.17 -11.61 -5.47
N THR A 14 36.37 -10.71 -6.06
CA THR A 14 36.03 -10.76 -7.49
C THR A 14 37.01 -9.92 -8.32
N ALA A 15 37.71 -10.55 -9.25
CA ALA A 15 38.43 -9.89 -10.32
C ALA A 15 37.51 -9.79 -11.56
N ARG A 16 37.43 -8.61 -12.18
CA ARG A 16 36.69 -8.40 -13.43
C ARG A 16 37.62 -7.94 -14.54
N VAL A 17 37.59 -8.65 -15.66
CA VAL A 17 38.18 -8.23 -16.95
C VAL A 17 37.03 -8.00 -17.93
N GLN A 18 37.14 -6.96 -18.75
CA GLN A 18 36.12 -6.68 -19.77
C GLN A 18 36.72 -6.07 -21.03
N VAL A 19 36.16 -6.44 -22.19
CA VAL A 19 36.25 -5.67 -23.43
C VAL A 19 34.92 -4.97 -23.63
N ARG A 20 34.94 -3.64 -23.80
CA ARG A 20 33.75 -2.80 -23.98
C ARG A 20 33.85 -2.05 -25.30
N ASN A 21 33.02 -2.41 -26.26
CA ASN A 21 32.91 -1.78 -27.57
C ASN A 21 31.71 -0.82 -27.56
N PHE A 22 31.98 0.46 -27.31
CA PHE A 22 31.01 1.55 -27.41
C PHE A 22 30.89 2.01 -28.86
N ILE A 23 29.66 2.14 -29.39
CA ILE A 23 29.40 2.49 -30.80
C ILE A 23 28.62 3.80 -30.91
N TYR A 24 27.51 3.95 -30.17
CA TYR A 24 26.66 5.15 -30.23
C TYR A 24 26.16 5.58 -28.85
N THR A 25 25.98 6.88 -28.66
CA THR A 25 25.12 7.41 -27.58
C THR A 25 23.79 7.84 -28.19
N VAL A 26 22.70 7.15 -27.81
CA VAL A 26 21.33 7.47 -28.23
C VAL A 26 20.69 8.33 -27.16
N LYS A 27 20.08 9.46 -27.56
CA LYS A 27 19.45 10.43 -26.65
C LYS A 27 18.00 10.67 -27.02
N ALA A 28 17.13 10.77 -26.01
CA ALA A 28 15.77 11.27 -26.19
C ALA A 28 15.79 12.77 -26.51
N TYR A 29 14.90 13.21 -27.40
CA TYR A 29 14.69 14.63 -27.64
C TYR A 29 14.04 15.28 -26.40
N PRO A 30 14.39 16.51 -26.00
CA PRO A 30 13.83 17.13 -24.77
C PRO A 30 12.30 17.24 -24.75
N ASP A 31 11.69 17.36 -25.92
CA ASP A 31 10.23 17.47 -26.11
C ASP A 31 9.59 16.13 -26.51
N PHE A 32 10.00 15.04 -25.84
CA PHE A 32 9.46 13.71 -26.10
C PHE A 32 7.98 13.60 -25.70
N ILE A 33 7.19 12.93 -26.54
CA ILE A 33 5.77 12.68 -26.29
C ILE A 33 5.62 11.55 -25.26
N LEU A 34 4.74 11.72 -24.29
CA LEU A 34 4.44 10.69 -23.28
C LEU A 34 3.55 9.57 -23.85
N ASP A 35 3.78 8.33 -23.40
CA ASP A 35 2.88 7.20 -23.66
C ASP A 35 1.47 7.51 -23.12
N SER A 36 0.42 7.18 -23.89
CA SER A 36 -0.95 7.53 -23.53
C SER A 36 -1.45 6.85 -22.24
N ARG A 37 -0.94 5.66 -21.91
CA ARG A 37 -1.27 4.94 -20.66
C ARG A 37 -0.54 5.56 -19.47
N PHE A 38 0.71 5.99 -19.67
CA PHE A 38 1.46 6.75 -18.67
C PHE A 38 0.74 8.06 -18.34
N ALA A 39 0.35 8.81 -19.37
CA ALA A 39 -0.43 10.03 -19.23
C ALA A 39 -1.78 9.76 -18.53
N GLN A 40 -2.47 8.65 -18.83
CA GLN A 40 -3.71 8.30 -18.15
C GLN A 40 -3.51 8.01 -16.65
N GLN A 41 -2.49 7.25 -16.25
CA GLN A 41 -2.23 7.03 -14.81
C GLN A 41 -1.94 8.33 -14.06
N VAL A 42 -1.25 9.29 -14.69
CA VAL A 42 -1.04 10.64 -14.12
C VAL A 42 -2.37 11.36 -13.95
N LYS A 43 -3.32 11.23 -14.89
CA LYS A 43 -4.67 11.76 -14.77
C LYS A 43 -5.45 11.12 -13.63
N ASP A 44 -5.40 9.79 -13.50
CA ASP A 44 -6.09 9.06 -12.42
C ASP A 44 -5.58 9.49 -11.02
N ILE A 45 -4.27 9.76 -10.87
CA ILE A 45 -3.68 10.30 -9.64
C ILE A 45 -4.11 11.75 -9.40
N ALA A 46 -4.16 12.58 -10.44
CA ALA A 46 -4.65 13.96 -10.34
C ALA A 46 -6.12 14.01 -9.89
N ASP A 47 -6.99 13.22 -10.51
CA ASP A 47 -8.40 13.10 -10.15
C ASP A 47 -8.57 12.67 -8.69
N ALA A 48 -7.79 11.68 -8.21
CA ALA A 48 -7.82 11.26 -6.81
C ALA A 48 -7.36 12.37 -5.85
N ILE A 49 -6.37 13.18 -6.23
CA ILE A 49 -5.90 14.33 -5.43
C ILE A 49 -6.95 15.43 -5.37
N GLU A 50 -7.58 15.78 -6.50
CA GLU A 50 -8.59 16.83 -6.58
C GLU A 50 -9.88 16.43 -5.83
N ASN A 51 -10.25 15.14 -5.88
CA ASN A 51 -11.35 14.58 -5.08
C ASN A 51 -10.99 14.32 -3.61
N ASN A 52 -9.78 14.67 -3.16
CA ASN A 52 -9.30 14.51 -1.77
C ASN A 52 -9.26 13.05 -1.28
N GLN A 53 -9.08 12.11 -2.22
CA GLN A 53 -8.93 10.66 -2.01
C GLN A 53 -7.46 10.32 -1.73
N THR A 54 -6.96 10.75 -0.56
CA THR A 54 -5.53 10.73 -0.27
C THR A 54 -4.93 9.32 -0.31
N ARG A 55 -5.66 8.29 0.16
CA ARG A 55 -5.24 6.87 0.15
C ARG A 55 -5.24 6.29 -1.27
N ASN A 56 -6.27 6.59 -2.07
CA ASN A 56 -6.33 6.19 -3.47
C ASN A 56 -5.16 6.79 -4.27
N ALA A 57 -4.87 8.09 -4.08
CA ALA A 57 -3.74 8.75 -4.72
C ALA A 57 -2.37 8.14 -4.34
N ASP A 58 -2.18 7.71 -3.08
CA ASP A 58 -0.97 7.00 -2.66
C ASP A 58 -0.87 5.61 -3.31
N TYR A 59 -1.96 4.84 -3.33
CA TYR A 59 -2.04 3.53 -3.98
C TYR A 59 -1.74 3.60 -5.48
N LEU A 60 -2.36 4.55 -6.19
CA LEU A 60 -2.12 4.78 -7.62
C LEU A 60 -0.69 5.24 -7.91
N SER A 61 -0.12 6.09 -7.05
CA SER A 61 1.29 6.51 -7.17
C SER A 61 2.26 5.34 -6.96
N GLU A 62 1.96 4.44 -6.01
CA GLU A 62 2.74 3.22 -5.81
C GLU A 62 2.62 2.25 -7.00
N LYS A 63 1.43 2.11 -7.58
CA LYS A 63 1.22 1.32 -8.80
C LYS A 63 1.98 1.89 -10.01
N MET A 64 2.02 3.22 -10.16
CA MET A 64 2.81 3.87 -11.21
C MET A 64 4.31 3.56 -11.09
N VAL A 65 4.84 3.42 -9.87
CA VAL A 65 6.23 2.96 -9.62
C VAL A 65 6.42 1.47 -9.92
N LEU A 66 5.38 0.63 -9.78
CA LEU A 66 5.43 -0.77 -10.23
C LEU A 66 5.51 -0.86 -11.75
N ASP A 67 4.64 -0.12 -12.45
CA ASP A 67 4.44 -0.22 -13.89
C ASP A 67 5.57 0.45 -14.70
N TYR A 68 6.13 1.57 -14.21
CA TYR A 68 7.13 2.39 -14.93
C TYR A 68 8.48 2.49 -14.21
N GLY A 69 8.64 1.92 -13.02
CA GLY A 69 9.87 1.98 -12.23
C GLY A 69 10.09 3.34 -11.55
N THR A 70 11.35 3.69 -11.28
CA THR A 70 11.71 4.89 -10.51
C THR A 70 12.37 6.01 -11.32
N HIS A 71 12.80 5.73 -12.56
CA HIS A 71 13.57 6.64 -13.41
C HIS A 71 13.16 6.50 -14.88
N VAL A 72 13.24 7.61 -15.63
CA VAL A 72 13.14 7.65 -17.09
C VAL A 72 14.55 7.68 -17.67
N ILE A 73 14.88 6.69 -18.50
CA ILE A 73 16.15 6.64 -19.23
C ILE A 73 16.06 7.62 -20.40
N THR A 74 16.91 8.65 -20.41
CA THR A 74 16.95 9.67 -21.47
C THR A 74 18.18 9.56 -22.35
N THR A 75 19.21 8.83 -21.91
CA THR A 75 20.42 8.54 -22.69
C THR A 75 20.83 7.08 -22.50
N VAL A 76 21.20 6.43 -23.60
CA VAL A 76 21.69 5.05 -23.64
C VAL A 76 22.97 5.00 -24.47
N ASP A 77 24.00 4.38 -23.92
CA ASP A 77 25.17 3.99 -24.71
C ASP A 77 24.93 2.60 -25.31
N ALA A 78 24.86 2.56 -26.63
CA ALA A 78 24.67 1.36 -27.43
C ALA A 78 26.03 0.78 -27.86
N GLY A 79 26.19 -0.52 -27.68
CA GLY A 79 27.43 -1.22 -27.97
C GLY A 79 27.35 -2.69 -27.59
N ALA A 80 28.51 -3.30 -27.32
CA ALA A 80 28.60 -4.63 -26.74
C ALA A 80 29.70 -4.69 -25.67
N SER A 81 29.60 -5.64 -24.75
CA SER A 81 30.66 -5.94 -23.79
C SER A 81 30.83 -7.44 -23.56
N LEU A 82 32.08 -7.89 -23.51
CA LEU A 82 32.46 -9.24 -23.10
C LEU A 82 33.16 -9.14 -21.75
N VAL A 83 32.56 -9.73 -20.72
CA VAL A 83 32.96 -9.56 -19.32
C VAL A 83 33.29 -10.92 -18.71
N GLN A 84 34.42 -11.04 -18.02
CA GLN A 84 34.75 -12.18 -17.19
C GLN A 84 34.82 -11.75 -15.72
N ASP A 85 34.00 -12.42 -14.89
CA ASP A 85 34.09 -12.36 -13.43
C ASP A 85 34.79 -13.64 -12.93
N ASP A 86 36.00 -13.51 -12.40
CA ASP A 86 36.69 -14.59 -11.67
C ASP A 86 36.61 -14.31 -10.16
N TYR A 87 36.24 -15.33 -9.38
CA TYR A 87 36.08 -15.26 -7.92
C TYR A 87 37.25 -16.00 -7.30
N LEU A 88 38.21 -15.24 -6.80
CA LEU A 88 39.48 -15.74 -6.25
C LEU A 88 39.35 -15.91 -4.74
N ARG A 89 40.02 -16.91 -4.16
CA ARG A 89 40.15 -17.04 -2.70
C ARG A 89 40.64 -15.72 -2.10
N SER A 90 39.94 -15.19 -1.09
CA SER A 90 40.31 -13.91 -0.48
C SER A 90 41.71 -13.94 0.14
N SER A 91 42.12 -15.06 0.75
CA SER A 91 43.48 -15.21 1.30
C SER A 91 44.55 -15.00 0.23
N TYR A 92 44.43 -15.63 -0.95
CA TYR A 92 45.38 -15.45 -2.05
C TYR A 92 45.52 -13.98 -2.48
N VAL A 93 44.41 -13.22 -2.51
CA VAL A 93 44.45 -11.80 -2.87
C VAL A 93 45.02 -10.93 -1.74
N SER A 94 44.75 -11.26 -0.47
CA SER A 94 45.32 -10.59 0.70
C SER A 94 46.81 -10.85 0.85
N ASP A 95 47.26 -12.10 0.70
CA ASP A 95 48.66 -12.50 0.77
C ASP A 95 49.46 -11.90 -0.40
N SER A 96 48.81 -11.73 -1.57
CA SER A 96 49.38 -11.07 -2.75
C SER A 96 49.10 -9.56 -2.80
N ALA A 97 48.78 -8.90 -1.68
CA ALA A 97 48.38 -7.47 -1.70
C ALA A 97 49.49 -6.54 -2.20
N SER A 98 50.76 -6.84 -1.89
CA SER A 98 51.93 -6.13 -2.44
C SER A 98 52.03 -6.29 -3.97
N ASP A 99 51.62 -7.44 -4.49
CA ASP A 99 51.69 -7.84 -5.89
C ASP A 99 50.33 -7.74 -6.60
N SER A 100 49.46 -6.81 -6.15
CA SER A 100 48.10 -6.67 -6.70
C SER A 100 48.08 -6.35 -8.20
N SER A 101 49.16 -5.78 -8.75
CA SER A 101 49.40 -5.60 -10.19
C SER A 101 49.56 -6.94 -10.91
N THR A 102 50.30 -7.88 -10.34
CA THR A 102 50.48 -9.25 -10.84
C THR A 102 49.15 -9.99 -10.89
N VAL A 103 48.33 -9.94 -9.83
CA VAL A 103 47.00 -10.58 -9.80
C VAL A 103 46.08 -10.02 -10.91
N LYS A 104 46.09 -8.71 -11.12
CA LYS A 104 45.33 -8.06 -12.22
C LYS A 104 45.85 -8.47 -13.60
N ALA A 105 47.16 -8.58 -13.78
CA ALA A 105 47.76 -9.05 -15.02
C ALA A 105 47.39 -10.52 -15.32
N GLN A 106 47.46 -11.41 -14.31
CA GLN A 106 47.05 -12.81 -14.47
C GLN A 106 45.56 -12.96 -14.80
N ALA A 107 44.68 -12.12 -14.24
CA ALA A 107 43.27 -12.07 -14.64
C ALA A 107 43.12 -11.74 -16.14
N GLY A 108 43.87 -10.75 -16.63
CA GLY A 108 43.93 -10.40 -18.05
C GLY A 108 44.43 -11.55 -18.93
N PHE A 109 45.54 -12.18 -18.55
CA PHE A 109 46.07 -13.35 -19.27
C PHE A 109 45.07 -14.51 -19.29
N ASN A 110 44.43 -14.84 -18.16
CA ASN A 110 43.41 -15.88 -18.05
C ASN A 110 42.17 -15.62 -18.94
N PHE A 111 41.78 -14.35 -19.11
CA PHE A 111 40.72 -13.96 -20.04
C PHE A 111 41.13 -14.16 -21.50
N PHE A 112 42.33 -13.72 -21.89
CA PHE A 112 42.82 -13.87 -23.26
C PHE A 112 43.17 -15.33 -23.64
N ASP A 113 43.54 -16.18 -22.67
CA ASP A 113 43.76 -17.61 -22.89
C ASP A 113 42.47 -18.28 -23.41
N LYS A 114 41.33 -18.03 -22.74
CA LYS A 114 40.00 -18.53 -23.14
C LYS A 114 39.52 -18.05 -24.53
N LEU A 115 40.05 -16.92 -25.03
CA LEU A 115 39.77 -16.36 -26.36
C LEU A 115 40.68 -16.91 -27.47
N LYS A 116 41.75 -17.61 -27.11
CA LYS A 116 42.74 -18.17 -28.05
C LYS A 116 42.61 -19.69 -28.23
N PHE A 117 41.92 -20.36 -27.31
CA PHE A 117 41.89 -21.82 -27.23
C PHE A 117 41.08 -22.47 -28.36
N ASP A 118 41.80 -23.02 -29.35
CA ASP A 118 41.28 -24.10 -30.19
C ASP A 118 41.28 -25.40 -29.36
N ILE A 119 40.30 -26.27 -29.55
CA ILE A 119 39.93 -27.33 -28.57
C ILE A 119 40.91 -28.54 -28.53
N SER A 120 42.03 -28.47 -29.25
CA SER A 120 42.85 -29.65 -29.60
C SER A 120 44.36 -29.58 -29.33
N SER A 121 44.89 -28.57 -28.62
CA SER A 121 46.34 -28.45 -28.35
C SER A 121 46.71 -28.45 -26.85
N GLU A 122 47.72 -29.28 -26.51
CA GLU A 122 48.36 -29.28 -25.19
C GLU A 122 49.03 -27.92 -24.92
N SER A 123 48.80 -27.33 -23.75
CA SER A 123 49.16 -25.93 -23.51
C SER A 123 50.67 -25.67 -23.55
N SER A 124 51.12 -24.83 -24.47
CA SER A 124 52.48 -24.30 -24.50
C SER A 124 52.80 -23.49 -23.24
N GLN A 125 53.75 -23.96 -22.42
CA GLN A 125 54.43 -23.24 -21.33
C GLN A 125 53.62 -22.14 -20.60
N GLN A 126 52.47 -22.49 -20.02
CA GLN A 126 51.78 -21.59 -19.07
C GLN A 126 52.71 -21.27 -17.88
N SER A 127 52.85 -19.98 -17.56
CA SER A 127 53.69 -19.49 -16.47
C SER A 127 53.22 -20.03 -15.11
N SER A 128 54.15 -20.19 -14.16
CA SER A 128 53.82 -20.60 -12.79
C SER A 128 52.80 -19.67 -12.14
N SER A 129 52.93 -18.35 -12.35
CA SER A 129 52.00 -17.34 -11.84
C SER A 129 50.57 -17.50 -12.39
N LEU A 130 50.40 -17.87 -13.66
CA LEU A 130 49.07 -18.10 -14.24
C LEU A 130 48.42 -19.36 -13.66
N LYS A 131 49.20 -20.44 -13.48
CA LYS A 131 48.72 -21.68 -12.83
C LYS A 131 48.31 -21.43 -11.37
N THR A 132 49.07 -20.63 -10.63
CA THR A 132 48.73 -20.20 -9.26
C THR A 132 47.48 -19.32 -9.22
N TYR A 133 47.29 -18.44 -10.21
CA TYR A 133 46.05 -17.67 -10.33
C TYR A 133 44.85 -18.60 -10.56
N GLN A 134 44.95 -19.49 -11.55
CA GLN A 134 43.88 -20.42 -11.93
C GLN A 134 43.49 -21.38 -10.80
N SER A 135 44.45 -21.91 -10.02
CA SER A 135 44.17 -22.80 -8.88
C SER A 135 43.50 -22.10 -7.69
N ASN A 136 43.53 -20.77 -7.64
CA ASN A 136 42.85 -19.96 -6.63
C ASN A 136 41.45 -19.46 -7.08
N ILE A 137 41.03 -19.73 -8.32
CA ILE A 137 39.65 -19.48 -8.78
C ILE A 137 38.70 -20.49 -8.12
N GLN A 138 37.70 -20.00 -7.41
CA GLN A 138 36.61 -20.79 -6.83
C GLN A 138 35.37 -20.84 -7.73
N TYR A 139 35.12 -19.77 -8.47
CA TYR A 139 34.04 -19.68 -9.45
C TYR A 139 34.47 -18.72 -10.58
N SER A 140 34.05 -18.98 -11.82
CA SER A 140 34.37 -18.16 -12.99
C SER A 140 33.15 -18.08 -13.88
N LEU A 141 32.91 -16.91 -14.48
CA LEU A 141 31.85 -16.73 -15.46
C LEU A 141 32.25 -15.70 -16.51
N THR A 142 32.10 -16.08 -17.78
CA THR A 142 32.18 -15.16 -18.93
C THR A 142 30.77 -14.84 -19.43
N GLN A 143 30.48 -13.56 -19.68
CA GLN A 143 29.18 -13.07 -20.15
C GLN A 143 29.38 -12.15 -21.35
N SER A 144 28.68 -12.43 -22.46
CA SER A 144 28.54 -11.48 -23.58
C SER A 144 27.25 -10.69 -23.44
N HIS A 145 27.33 -9.38 -23.62
CA HIS A 145 26.21 -8.46 -23.69
C HIS A 145 26.24 -7.80 -25.07
N GLY A 146 25.32 -8.19 -25.95
CA GLY A 146 25.42 -7.88 -27.38
C GLY A 146 26.44 -8.78 -28.10
N GLY A 147 26.57 -8.56 -29.41
CA GLY A 147 27.32 -9.46 -30.31
C GLY A 147 26.69 -10.86 -30.40
N VAL A 148 27.44 -11.82 -30.96
CA VAL A 148 27.09 -13.25 -30.87
C VAL A 148 27.30 -13.80 -29.45
N PRO A 149 26.59 -14.88 -29.06
CA PRO A 149 26.88 -15.61 -27.83
C PRO A 149 28.35 -16.05 -27.75
N PHE A 150 28.95 -15.87 -26.57
CA PHE A 150 30.31 -16.33 -26.29
C PHE A 150 30.39 -17.86 -26.21
N TYR A 151 31.42 -18.42 -26.82
CA TYR A 151 31.87 -19.80 -26.63
C TYR A 151 33.41 -19.82 -26.51
N PRO A 152 34.01 -20.73 -25.71
CA PRO A 152 35.47 -20.89 -25.67
C PRO A 152 36.04 -21.11 -27.07
N GLY A 153 37.13 -20.40 -27.41
CA GLY A 153 37.73 -20.43 -28.74
C GLY A 153 37.15 -19.45 -29.77
N ILE A 154 36.13 -18.65 -29.43
CA ILE A 154 35.79 -17.48 -30.25
C ILE A 154 36.93 -16.46 -30.19
N THR A 155 37.53 -16.12 -31.33
CA THR A 155 38.55 -15.08 -31.37
C THR A 155 37.93 -13.71 -31.07
N LEU A 156 38.70 -12.81 -30.43
CA LEU A 156 38.21 -11.48 -30.11
C LEU A 156 37.75 -10.72 -31.37
N GLN A 157 38.48 -10.86 -32.48
CA GLN A 157 38.11 -10.29 -33.77
C GLN A 157 36.73 -10.78 -34.23
N LYS A 158 36.50 -12.10 -34.26
CA LYS A 158 35.23 -12.70 -34.70
C LYS A 158 34.06 -12.28 -33.81
N TRP A 159 34.31 -12.11 -32.51
CA TRP A 159 33.32 -11.52 -31.60
C TRP A 159 33.04 -10.05 -31.94
N GLN A 160 34.07 -9.23 -32.17
CA GLN A 160 33.93 -7.81 -32.49
C GLN A 160 33.22 -7.55 -33.84
N GLU A 161 33.51 -8.35 -34.86
CA GLU A 161 32.84 -8.29 -36.18
C GLU A 161 31.32 -8.51 -36.08
N SER A 162 30.86 -9.25 -35.06
CA SER A 162 29.44 -9.55 -34.85
C SER A 162 28.59 -8.44 -34.22
N ILE A 163 29.24 -7.36 -33.73
CA ILE A 163 28.60 -6.34 -32.89
C ILE A 163 27.61 -5.47 -33.67
N SER A 164 27.88 -5.21 -34.96
CA SER A 164 27.22 -4.19 -35.79
C SER A 164 25.68 -4.22 -35.74
N ASN A 165 25.07 -5.41 -35.80
CA ASN A 165 23.62 -5.61 -35.77
C ASN A 165 23.09 -6.14 -34.43
N ASN A 166 23.96 -6.30 -33.42
CA ASN A 166 23.64 -6.92 -32.13
C ASN A 166 23.98 -5.97 -30.96
N LEU A 167 23.65 -4.69 -31.11
CA LEU A 167 23.89 -3.64 -30.12
C LEU A 167 22.91 -3.75 -28.95
N VAL A 168 23.43 -3.56 -27.73
CA VAL A 168 22.64 -3.46 -26.50
C VAL A 168 23.00 -2.22 -25.70
N ALA A 169 22.14 -1.84 -24.77
CA ALA A 169 22.42 -0.79 -23.79
C ALA A 169 23.52 -1.25 -22.81
N ILE A 170 24.77 -0.83 -23.05
CA ILE A 170 25.93 -1.09 -22.19
C ILE A 170 26.10 -0.02 -21.10
N ASP A 171 25.47 1.15 -21.26
CA ASP A 171 25.33 2.17 -20.23
C ASP A 171 23.99 2.90 -20.35
N ARG A 172 23.54 3.54 -19.26
CA ARG A 172 22.24 4.22 -19.17
C ARG A 172 22.28 5.39 -18.21
N SER A 173 21.74 6.54 -18.61
CA SER A 173 21.49 7.67 -17.73
C SER A 173 20.11 8.28 -17.96
N GLY A 174 19.63 9.05 -16.98
CA GLY A 174 18.24 9.45 -16.90
C GLY A 174 17.91 10.23 -15.64
N PHE A 175 16.63 10.54 -15.47
CA PHE A 175 16.11 11.34 -14.36
C PHE A 175 15.06 10.56 -13.55
N PRO A 176 14.87 10.85 -12.26
CA PRO A 176 13.72 10.36 -11.48
C PRO A 176 12.37 10.54 -12.21
N LEU A 177 11.47 9.55 -12.08
CA LEU A 177 10.21 9.52 -12.81
C LEU A 177 9.27 10.71 -12.52
N HIS A 178 9.42 11.34 -11.35
CA HIS A 178 8.61 12.50 -10.95
C HIS A 178 9.05 13.83 -11.59
N ASP A 179 10.26 13.91 -12.15
CA ASP A 179 10.80 15.15 -12.75
C ASP A 179 10.16 15.43 -14.11
N ILE A 180 9.71 14.38 -14.81
CA ILE A 180 8.96 14.49 -16.06
C ILE A 180 7.47 14.81 -15.85
N ILE A 181 7.02 14.99 -14.60
CA ILE A 181 5.65 15.41 -14.26
C ILE A 181 5.68 16.92 -14.00
N ASN A 182 5.54 17.71 -15.07
CA ASN A 182 5.62 19.17 -15.02
C ASN A 182 4.62 19.84 -15.98
N LYS A 183 4.47 21.17 -15.86
CA LYS A 183 3.46 21.95 -16.61
C LYS A 183 3.65 21.91 -18.13
N LYS A 184 4.87 21.63 -18.64
CA LYS A 184 5.15 21.46 -20.06
C LYS A 184 4.62 20.13 -20.60
N THR A 185 4.77 19.05 -19.82
CA THR A 185 4.28 17.72 -20.18
C THR A 185 2.77 17.52 -19.95
N PHE A 186 2.18 18.27 -19.02
CA PHE A 186 0.74 18.23 -18.70
C PHE A 186 0.13 19.65 -18.76
N PRO A 187 -0.03 20.23 -19.96
CA PRO A 187 -0.51 21.60 -20.12
C PRO A 187 -1.98 21.77 -19.69
N ASP A 188 -2.80 20.72 -19.78
CA ASP A 188 -4.23 20.75 -19.43
C ASP A 188 -4.49 20.95 -17.93
N PHE A 189 -3.52 20.60 -17.07
CA PHE A 189 -3.69 20.62 -15.61
C PHE A 189 -3.25 21.93 -14.96
N SER A 190 -3.85 22.25 -13.82
CA SER A 190 -3.39 23.37 -12.98
C SER A 190 -1.97 23.09 -12.47
N GLU A 191 -1.12 24.12 -12.39
CA GLU A 191 0.24 23.98 -11.88
C GLU A 191 0.27 23.42 -10.43
N PRO A 192 -0.62 23.83 -9.51
CA PRO A 192 -0.77 23.17 -8.21
C PRO A 192 -1.13 21.69 -8.27
N THR A 193 -1.97 21.26 -9.23
CA THR A 193 -2.31 19.84 -9.42
C THR A 193 -1.09 19.04 -9.85
N VAL A 194 -0.37 19.51 -10.88
CA VAL A 194 0.84 18.85 -11.39
C VAL A 194 1.92 18.73 -10.31
N GLY A 195 2.16 19.80 -9.54
CA GLY A 195 3.11 19.78 -8.42
C GLY A 195 2.73 18.78 -7.32
N LYS A 196 1.43 18.63 -7.00
CA LYS A 196 0.95 17.61 -6.05
C LYS A 196 1.14 16.19 -6.58
N VAL A 197 0.90 15.94 -7.87
CA VAL A 197 1.13 14.61 -8.48
C VAL A 197 2.61 14.25 -8.45
N SER A 198 3.50 15.16 -8.90
CA SER A 198 4.95 14.94 -8.84
C SER A 198 5.43 14.66 -7.41
N LEU A 199 4.94 15.41 -6.41
CA LEU A 199 5.26 15.18 -5.00
C LEU A 199 4.76 13.81 -4.48
N LYS A 200 3.55 13.39 -4.85
CA LYS A 200 2.99 12.07 -4.50
C LYS A 200 3.82 10.93 -5.11
N LEU A 201 4.19 11.04 -6.38
CA LEU A 201 5.07 10.08 -7.06
C LEU A 201 6.48 10.04 -6.45
N SER A 202 7.07 11.20 -6.15
CA SER A 202 8.36 11.32 -5.44
C SER A 202 8.34 10.59 -4.09
N ARG A 203 7.23 10.70 -3.33
CA ARG A 203 7.03 10.00 -2.05
C ARG A 203 6.89 8.49 -2.24
N ALA A 204 6.16 8.02 -3.26
CA ALA A 204 6.06 6.61 -3.59
C ALA A 204 7.42 5.99 -3.96
N ILE A 205 8.21 6.69 -4.78
CA ILE A 205 9.59 6.28 -5.14
C ILE A 205 10.47 6.19 -3.88
N LYS A 206 10.46 7.22 -3.03
CA LYS A 206 11.23 7.24 -1.76
C LYS A 206 10.81 6.10 -0.82
N ARG A 207 9.52 5.79 -0.74
CA ARG A 207 8.97 4.66 0.03
C ARG A 207 9.46 3.31 -0.51
N TYR A 208 9.46 3.11 -1.83
CA TYR A 208 10.01 1.90 -2.46
C TYR A 208 11.49 1.68 -2.10
N TYR A 209 12.32 2.72 -2.14
CA TYR A 209 13.71 2.61 -1.70
C TYR A 209 13.81 2.32 -0.20
N LYS A 210 13.09 3.07 0.66
CA LYS A 210 13.12 2.89 2.12
C LYS A 210 12.80 1.44 2.53
N ILE A 211 11.71 0.88 2.02
CA ILE A 211 11.25 -0.49 2.31
C ILE A 211 12.25 -1.57 1.83
N ASN A 212 13.09 -1.27 0.84
CA ASN A 212 14.12 -2.16 0.33
C ASN A 212 15.52 -1.88 0.90
N THR A 213 15.67 -0.84 1.72
CA THR A 213 16.87 -0.59 2.51
C THR A 213 16.85 -1.50 3.74
N ARG A 214 17.98 -2.18 3.97
CA ARG A 214 18.22 -3.12 5.07
C ARG A 214 19.51 -2.71 5.76
N PRO A 215 19.43 -1.80 6.73
CA PRO A 215 20.52 -1.51 7.65
C PRO A 215 20.98 -2.78 8.38
N GLY A 216 22.27 -2.84 8.70
CA GLY A 216 22.89 -3.90 9.48
C GLY A 216 24.38 -3.99 9.20
N CYS A 217 25.15 -4.58 10.12
CA CYS A 217 26.58 -4.77 9.94
C CYS A 217 26.92 -5.43 8.60
N VAL A 218 27.73 -4.75 7.78
CA VAL A 218 28.18 -5.24 6.46
C VAL A 218 29.58 -5.86 6.47
N ASP A 219 30.34 -5.69 7.57
CA ASP A 219 31.65 -6.33 7.74
C ASP A 219 31.51 -7.85 7.94
N VAL A 220 32.11 -8.61 7.02
CA VAL A 220 32.10 -10.08 7.02
C VAL A 220 32.98 -10.67 8.14
N GLY A 221 33.96 -9.91 8.64
CA GLY A 221 34.81 -10.31 9.77
C GLY A 221 34.11 -10.23 11.13
N SER A 222 33.08 -9.39 11.25
CA SER A 222 32.34 -9.21 12.49
C SER A 222 31.45 -10.40 12.84
N LYS A 223 31.44 -10.77 14.13
CA LYS A 223 30.45 -11.71 14.70
C LYS A 223 29.00 -11.27 14.50
N ASN A 224 28.77 -9.97 14.24
CA ASN A 224 27.45 -9.39 14.05
C ASN A 224 27.04 -9.25 12.58
N PHE A 225 27.84 -9.76 11.63
CA PHE A 225 27.60 -9.65 10.19
C PHE A 225 26.16 -10.02 9.78
N ASN A 226 25.52 -9.15 9.02
CA ASN A 226 24.18 -9.38 8.46
C ASN A 226 24.25 -9.61 6.95
N PHE A 227 24.18 -10.89 6.53
CA PHE A 227 24.17 -11.23 5.10
C PHE A 227 23.03 -10.56 4.31
N GLN A 228 21.89 -10.24 4.95
CA GLN A 228 20.75 -9.58 4.29
C GLN A 228 20.89 -8.05 4.21
N ALA A 229 21.83 -7.44 4.94
CA ALA A 229 22.03 -5.99 4.92
C ALA A 229 22.56 -5.49 3.58
N ASN A 230 22.15 -4.28 3.19
CA ASN A 230 22.63 -3.57 2.00
C ASN A 230 23.08 -2.13 2.28
N VAL A 231 22.94 -1.68 3.52
CA VAL A 231 23.45 -0.41 4.04
C VAL A 231 24.07 -0.69 5.41
N ASP A 232 25.24 -0.12 5.68
CA ASP A 232 25.87 -0.23 7.00
C ASP A 232 25.14 0.66 8.01
N ASP A 233 24.93 0.13 9.22
CA ASP A 233 24.34 0.85 10.36
C ASP A 233 25.33 1.06 11.51
N ASN A 234 26.60 0.66 11.31
CA ASN A 234 27.66 0.66 12.32
C ASN A 234 27.35 -0.20 13.56
N SER A 235 26.49 -1.24 13.43
CA SER A 235 26.16 -2.19 14.52
C SER A 235 27.17 -3.33 14.70
N CYS A 236 28.26 -3.34 13.91
CA CYS A 236 29.25 -4.42 13.91
C CYS A 236 29.89 -4.66 15.28
N GLU A 237 30.02 -3.63 16.12
CA GLU A 237 30.61 -3.71 17.46
C GLU A 237 29.68 -3.12 18.54
N GLY A 238 29.88 -3.54 19.78
CA GLY A 238 29.22 -2.97 20.96
C GLY A 238 29.01 -3.94 22.12
N PRO A 239 28.49 -3.47 23.28
CA PRO A 239 28.22 -4.30 24.45
C PRO A 239 27.02 -5.23 24.21
N ALA A 240 26.94 -6.34 24.97
CA ALA A 240 25.71 -7.12 25.05
C ALA A 240 24.79 -6.49 26.10
N THR A 241 23.49 -6.43 25.81
CA THR A 241 22.47 -5.93 26.73
C THR A 241 21.54 -7.06 27.15
N ASN A 242 21.23 -7.15 28.45
CA ASN A 242 20.25 -8.10 29.00
C ASN A 242 18.84 -7.52 28.78
N LEU A 243 18.31 -7.71 27.57
CA LEU A 243 17.02 -7.18 27.15
C LEU A 243 15.89 -8.15 27.51
N SER A 244 14.75 -7.61 27.93
CA SER A 244 13.54 -8.39 28.23
C SER A 244 12.32 -7.83 27.50
N PHE A 245 11.36 -8.72 27.25
CA PHE A 245 10.15 -8.49 26.47
C PHE A 245 8.93 -8.75 27.35
N GLY A 246 8.09 -7.73 27.58
CA GLY A 246 6.91 -7.82 28.45
C GLY A 246 5.62 -8.24 27.74
N GLY A 247 5.71 -8.76 26.51
CA GLY A 247 4.56 -9.12 25.68
C GLY A 247 4.08 -8.00 24.75
N ILE A 248 2.93 -8.24 24.11
CA ILE A 248 2.23 -7.32 23.20
C ILE A 248 0.73 -7.30 23.50
N TYR A 249 0.06 -6.21 23.12
CA TYR A 249 -1.40 -6.12 23.09
C TYR A 249 -1.88 -5.17 21.98
N GLN A 250 -3.15 -5.25 21.63
CA GLN A 250 -3.80 -4.45 20.60
C GLN A 250 -5.15 -3.95 21.08
N THR A 251 -5.30 -2.63 21.21
CA THR A 251 -6.60 -2.00 21.49
C THR A 251 -7.34 -1.69 20.20
N CYS A 252 -8.68 -1.73 20.25
CA CYS A 252 -9.55 -1.36 19.15
C CYS A 252 -10.47 -0.20 19.54
N THR A 253 -10.62 0.76 18.64
CA THR A 253 -11.61 1.84 18.74
C THR A 253 -12.54 1.74 17.54
N GLN A 254 -13.84 1.63 17.80
CA GLN A 254 -14.86 1.66 16.74
C GLN A 254 -14.93 3.07 16.14
N LEU A 255 -14.95 3.17 14.82
CA LEU A 255 -15.11 4.45 14.10
C LEU A 255 -16.49 4.53 13.45
N SER A 256 -17.00 3.41 12.93
CA SER A 256 -18.44 3.25 12.63
C SER A 256 -19.16 2.51 13.77
N PRO A 257 -20.46 2.79 14.03
CA PRO A 257 -21.19 2.21 15.18
C PRO A 257 -21.38 0.68 15.12
N ASP A 258 -21.30 0.10 13.93
CA ASP A 258 -21.47 -1.31 13.61
C ASP A 258 -20.15 -2.11 13.65
N ALA A 259 -19.06 -1.46 14.06
CA ALA A 259 -17.70 -2.00 13.93
C ALA A 259 -17.29 -2.99 15.02
N GLY A 260 -18.16 -3.31 15.98
CA GLY A 260 -17.94 -4.28 17.06
C GLY A 260 -17.29 -5.59 16.63
N PRO A 261 -17.84 -6.33 15.65
CA PRO A 261 -17.27 -7.60 15.18
C PRO A 261 -15.83 -7.48 14.64
N LEU A 262 -15.45 -6.31 14.12
CA LEU A 262 -14.08 -6.05 13.66
C LEU A 262 -13.12 -5.82 14.86
N CYS A 263 -13.62 -5.24 15.96
CA CYS A 263 -12.87 -5.17 17.21
C CYS A 263 -12.71 -6.53 17.89
N ASP A 264 -13.73 -7.38 17.93
CA ASP A 264 -13.63 -8.73 18.52
C ASP A 264 -12.60 -9.59 17.76
N LYS A 265 -12.57 -9.43 16.43
CA LYS A 265 -11.63 -10.10 15.54
C LYS A 265 -10.18 -9.62 15.69
N LEU A 266 -9.95 -8.31 15.85
CA LEU A 266 -8.61 -7.70 15.84
C LEU A 266 -8.04 -7.35 17.22
N GLY A 267 -8.87 -7.32 18.27
CA GLY A 267 -8.43 -7.12 19.64
C GLY A 267 -7.54 -8.25 20.14
N GLN A 268 -6.52 -7.88 20.92
CA GLN A 268 -5.58 -8.81 21.55
C GLN A 268 -5.17 -8.28 22.92
N LYS A 269 -5.48 -9.00 23.99
CA LYS A 269 -5.01 -8.69 25.35
C LYS A 269 -3.60 -9.22 25.57
N ASN A 270 -2.84 -8.62 26.48
CA ASN A 270 -1.54 -9.14 26.90
C ASN A 270 -1.78 -10.44 27.70
N PRO A 271 -1.19 -11.60 27.33
CA PRO A 271 -1.45 -12.85 28.05
C PRO A 271 -0.97 -12.87 29.52
N ASP A 272 -0.04 -12.00 29.91
CA ASP A 272 0.46 -11.90 31.31
C ASP A 272 -0.50 -11.12 32.23
N THR A 273 -1.14 -10.06 31.73
CA THR A 273 -2.09 -9.25 32.53
C THR A 273 -3.56 -9.62 32.32
N GLY A 274 -3.89 -10.36 31.26
CA GLY A 274 -5.27 -10.63 30.86
C GLY A 274 -6.00 -9.36 30.37
N ASP A 275 -5.29 -8.28 30.07
CA ASP A 275 -5.87 -7.00 29.69
C ASP A 275 -4.99 -6.19 28.71
N PHE A 276 -5.42 -5.00 28.32
CA PHE A 276 -4.69 -4.13 27.37
C PHE A 276 -3.59 -3.28 28.05
N THR A 277 -2.74 -3.94 28.85
CA THR A 277 -1.76 -3.29 29.74
C THR A 277 -0.41 -4.02 29.76
N CYS A 278 0.62 -3.32 30.24
CA CYS A 278 1.90 -3.93 30.60
C CYS A 278 1.97 -4.13 32.12
N ARG A 279 2.59 -5.22 32.56
CA ARG A 279 2.91 -5.47 33.97
C ARG A 279 4.12 -4.64 34.41
N THR A 280 4.10 -4.07 35.61
CA THR A 280 5.25 -3.41 36.22
C THR A 280 6.45 -4.38 36.33
N PRO A 281 7.67 -4.01 35.89
CA PRO A 281 8.17 -2.67 35.55
C PRO A 281 8.14 -2.32 34.04
N TYR A 282 7.47 -3.09 33.19
CA TYR A 282 7.41 -2.82 31.76
C TYR A 282 6.48 -1.64 31.44
N THR A 283 6.89 -0.80 30.48
CA THR A 283 6.13 0.33 29.97
C THR A 283 5.59 0.05 28.56
N PRO A 284 4.37 0.54 28.24
CA PRO A 284 3.77 0.35 26.93
C PRO A 284 4.34 1.30 25.88
N ILE A 285 4.74 0.75 24.74
CA ILE A 285 5.23 1.49 23.57
C ILE A 285 4.23 1.29 22.43
N LEU A 286 3.58 2.37 21.98
CA LEU A 286 2.73 2.35 20.79
C LEU A 286 3.60 2.07 19.56
N LEU A 287 3.46 0.90 18.97
CA LEU A 287 4.24 0.50 17.80
C LEU A 287 3.64 1.04 16.50
N ARG A 288 2.30 0.98 16.38
CA ARG A 288 1.58 1.36 15.16
C ARG A 288 0.10 1.63 15.46
N SER A 289 -0.47 2.63 14.79
CA SER A 289 -1.92 2.84 14.68
C SER A 289 -2.37 2.54 13.25
N GLU A 290 -3.37 1.67 13.09
CA GLU A 290 -3.87 1.19 11.81
C GLU A 290 -5.36 1.52 11.67
N MET A 291 -5.80 2.04 10.52
CA MET A 291 -7.23 2.16 10.21
C MET A 291 -7.67 0.97 9.36
N ARG A 292 -8.63 0.21 9.86
CA ARG A 292 -9.11 -1.01 9.23
C ARG A 292 -10.55 -0.86 8.81
N GLN A 293 -10.81 -1.33 7.59
CA GLN A 293 -12.11 -1.30 6.93
C GLN A 293 -12.46 -2.73 6.55
N GLU A 294 -13.72 -3.12 6.74
CA GLU A 294 -14.24 -4.41 6.31
C GLU A 294 -15.56 -4.15 5.57
N GLY A 295 -15.65 -4.62 4.34
CA GLY A 295 -16.87 -4.53 3.55
C GLY A 295 -17.78 -5.71 3.83
N TYR A 296 -19.08 -5.46 3.93
CA TYR A 296 -20.08 -6.50 4.12
C TYR A 296 -21.36 -6.15 3.36
N SER A 297 -22.02 -7.15 2.78
CA SER A 297 -23.35 -6.96 2.18
C SER A 297 -24.42 -7.26 3.22
N GLN A 298 -25.41 -6.38 3.33
CA GLN A 298 -26.61 -6.59 4.14
C GLN A 298 -27.84 -6.49 3.24
N ASN A 299 -28.73 -7.47 3.35
CA ASN A 299 -30.02 -7.42 2.66
C ASN A 299 -30.93 -6.46 3.42
N GLU A 300 -31.17 -5.29 2.85
CA GLU A 300 -32.07 -4.28 3.41
C GLU A 300 -33.40 -4.33 2.67
N CYS A 301 -34.49 -4.48 3.43
CA CYS A 301 -35.84 -4.47 2.88
C CYS A 301 -36.63 -3.28 3.43
N TYR A 302 -37.18 -2.47 2.52
CA TYR A 302 -38.19 -1.47 2.82
C TYR A 302 -39.54 -1.87 2.23
N THR A 303 -40.61 -1.24 2.70
CA THR A 303 -41.98 -1.56 2.27
C THR A 303 -42.67 -0.28 1.82
N ASP A 304 -42.96 -0.20 0.53
CA ASP A 304 -43.68 0.92 -0.06
C ASP A 304 -45.20 0.67 0.02
N SER A 305 -45.95 1.69 0.38
CA SER A 305 -47.42 1.69 0.31
C SER A 305 -47.90 2.33 -0.98
N TYR A 306 -48.81 1.67 -1.69
CA TYR A 306 -49.41 2.19 -2.93
C TYR A 306 -50.91 1.90 -2.98
N GLY A 307 -51.67 2.78 -3.65
CA GLY A 307 -53.11 2.56 -3.85
C GLY A 307 -53.37 1.38 -4.79
N CYS A 308 -54.39 0.59 -4.49
CA CYS A 308 -54.79 -0.59 -5.25
C CYS A 308 -56.32 -0.79 -5.17
N GLY A 309 -56.81 -1.89 -5.75
CA GLY A 309 -58.25 -2.15 -5.82
C GLY A 309 -58.99 -1.29 -6.85
N PHE A 310 -60.32 -1.37 -6.84
CA PHE A 310 -61.16 -0.55 -7.72
C PHE A 310 -61.11 0.92 -7.26
N LEU A 311 -60.76 1.84 -8.17
CA LEU A 311 -60.57 3.27 -7.91
C LEU A 311 -59.48 3.64 -6.88
N TRP A 312 -58.44 2.80 -6.70
CA TRP A 312 -57.31 3.07 -5.78
C TRP A 312 -57.72 3.19 -4.30
N LEU A 313 -58.87 2.62 -3.92
CA LEU A 313 -59.46 2.76 -2.57
C LEU A 313 -58.80 1.88 -1.50
N ASP A 314 -58.05 0.85 -1.89
CA ASP A 314 -57.33 -0.04 -0.98
C ASP A 314 -55.85 0.36 -0.87
N THR A 315 -55.24 0.21 0.30
CA THR A 315 -53.78 0.42 0.47
C THR A 315 -53.05 -0.92 0.40
N CYS A 316 -52.29 -1.14 -0.67
CA CYS A 316 -51.42 -2.30 -0.81
C CYS A 316 -49.98 -1.97 -0.37
N HIS A 317 -49.24 -3.00 0.01
CA HIS A 317 -47.83 -2.91 0.40
C HIS A 317 -46.95 -3.74 -0.53
N ARG A 318 -45.83 -3.16 -0.98
CA ARG A 318 -44.81 -3.84 -1.79
C ARG A 318 -43.49 -3.84 -1.04
N ARG A 319 -42.97 -5.03 -0.74
CA ARG A 319 -41.65 -5.18 -0.11
C ARG A 319 -40.57 -5.15 -1.18
N HIS A 320 -39.71 -4.15 -1.12
CA HIS A 320 -38.50 -4.04 -1.94
C HIS A 320 -37.30 -4.42 -1.08
N CYS A 321 -36.53 -5.41 -1.53
CA CYS A 321 -35.29 -5.83 -0.86
C CYS A 321 -34.12 -5.62 -1.81
N GLN A 322 -33.02 -5.07 -1.30
CA GLN A 322 -31.78 -4.87 -2.03
C GLN A 322 -30.60 -5.28 -1.14
N ASP A 323 -29.61 -5.98 -1.73
CA ASP A 323 -28.33 -6.19 -1.06
C ASP A 323 -27.52 -4.88 -1.13
N VAL A 324 -27.36 -4.22 0.02
CA VAL A 324 -26.61 -2.98 0.18
C VAL A 324 -25.21 -3.32 0.68
N TYR A 325 -24.18 -2.81 -0.01
CA TYR A 325 -22.78 -3.04 0.38
C TYR A 325 -22.30 -1.92 1.30
N HIS A 326 -22.10 -2.26 2.56
CA HIS A 326 -21.62 -1.36 3.61
C HIS A 326 -20.12 -1.55 3.88
N VAL A 327 -19.49 -0.54 4.47
CA VAL A 327 -18.09 -0.60 4.90
C VAL A 327 -17.99 -0.13 6.35
N ARG A 328 -17.66 -1.04 7.25
CA ARG A 328 -17.42 -0.74 8.67
C ARG A 328 -15.96 -0.39 8.91
N SER A 329 -15.68 0.44 9.91
CA SER A 329 -14.31 0.88 10.19
C SER A 329 -13.92 0.94 11.67
N THR A 330 -12.67 0.60 11.94
CA THR A 330 -12.02 0.66 13.26
C THR A 330 -10.63 1.27 13.19
N ARG A 331 -10.12 1.73 14.34
CA ARG A 331 -8.71 2.02 14.57
C ARG A 331 -8.13 0.97 15.50
N ILE A 332 -7.05 0.32 15.09
CA ILE A 332 -6.29 -0.65 15.89
C ILE A 332 -4.97 -0.01 16.32
N ASN A 333 -4.70 0.02 17.63
CA ASN A 333 -3.43 0.49 18.17
C ASN A 333 -2.67 -0.71 18.73
N THR A 334 -1.52 -1.03 18.13
CA THR A 334 -0.67 -2.16 18.54
C THR A 334 0.45 -1.66 19.44
N TYR A 335 0.59 -2.26 20.62
CA TYR A 335 1.57 -1.92 21.63
C TYR A 335 2.50 -3.11 21.92
N TRP A 336 3.73 -2.81 22.34
CA TRP A 336 4.64 -3.78 22.94
C TRP A 336 5.18 -3.26 24.27
N CYS A 337 5.47 -4.18 25.18
CA CYS A 337 5.93 -3.88 26.53
C CYS A 337 7.46 -3.99 26.62
N SER A 338 8.11 -2.90 26.97
CA SER A 338 9.58 -2.78 27.08
C SER A 338 10.00 -2.36 28.49
N VAL A 339 11.25 -2.58 28.87
CA VAL A 339 11.80 -2.09 30.15
C VAL A 339 13.16 -1.45 29.92
N ASN A 340 13.38 -0.29 30.53
CA ASN A 340 14.66 0.41 30.49
C ASN A 340 15.55 -0.10 31.63
N GLY A 341 16.63 -0.82 31.30
CA GLY A 341 17.56 -1.40 32.27
C GLY A 341 17.40 -2.92 32.42
N LYS A 342 17.97 -3.50 33.49
CA LYS A 342 17.87 -4.95 33.74
C LYS A 342 16.48 -5.30 34.25
N ALA A 343 15.77 -6.16 33.52
CA ALA A 343 14.53 -6.76 34.01
C ALA A 343 14.80 -7.70 35.21
N PRO A 344 13.81 -7.92 36.10
CA PRO A 344 13.87 -9.04 37.04
C PRO A 344 14.00 -10.37 36.29
N ASP A 345 14.76 -11.31 36.83
CA ASP A 345 15.00 -12.60 36.18
C ASP A 345 13.66 -13.38 36.04
N ASN A 346 13.46 -14.05 34.90
CA ASN A 346 12.24 -14.78 34.52
C ASN A 346 10.91 -13.98 34.56
N SER A 347 10.95 -12.66 34.42
CA SER A 347 9.77 -11.77 34.52
C SER A 347 9.12 -11.38 33.19
N GLY A 348 9.47 -12.02 32.07
CA GLY A 348 9.02 -11.62 30.74
C GLY A 348 8.63 -12.80 29.86
N TYR A 349 8.71 -12.58 28.55
CA TYR A 349 8.46 -13.58 27.53
C TYR A 349 9.73 -13.91 26.75
N LEU A 350 9.95 -15.19 26.54
CA LEU A 350 10.79 -15.72 25.47
C LEU A 350 10.16 -15.39 24.12
N PHE A 351 10.98 -14.98 23.15
CA PHE A 351 10.54 -14.68 21.79
C PHE A 351 10.85 -15.85 20.84
N GLY A 352 9.81 -16.37 20.20
CA GLY A 352 9.86 -17.55 19.30
C GLY A 352 9.65 -17.21 17.83
N GLY A 353 9.91 -15.97 17.42
CA GLY A 353 9.76 -15.49 16.04
C GLY A 353 8.37 -14.92 15.72
N ILE A 354 8.21 -14.52 14.46
CA ILE A 354 6.98 -13.94 13.89
C ILE A 354 6.69 -14.63 12.55
N TYR A 355 5.42 -14.93 12.27
CA TYR A 355 4.95 -15.40 10.96
C TYR A 355 3.70 -14.65 10.51
N SER A 356 3.28 -14.91 9.27
CA SER A 356 2.04 -14.37 8.70
C SER A 356 1.50 -15.31 7.61
N PRO A 357 0.35 -15.01 6.97
CA PRO A 357 -0.11 -15.76 5.81
C PRO A 357 0.90 -15.76 4.64
N SER A 358 1.80 -14.78 4.57
CA SER A 358 2.80 -14.60 3.49
C SER A 358 4.26 -14.80 3.93
N LEU A 359 4.54 -14.87 5.23
CA LEU A 359 5.89 -14.99 5.81
C LEU A 359 5.99 -16.21 6.73
N LEU A 360 7.01 -17.06 6.52
CA LEU A 360 7.32 -18.17 7.42
C LEU A 360 8.08 -17.66 8.65
N ASN A 361 7.87 -18.28 9.81
CA ASN A 361 8.72 -18.10 10.98
C ASN A 361 10.12 -18.67 10.66
N PRO A 362 11.21 -17.89 10.72
CA PRO A 362 12.55 -18.40 10.43
C PRO A 362 13.02 -19.52 11.38
N ILE A 363 12.45 -19.60 12.60
CA ILE A 363 12.83 -20.60 13.62
C ILE A 363 12.25 -21.99 13.31
N THR A 364 11.00 -22.05 12.86
CA THR A 364 10.31 -23.31 12.54
C THR A 364 10.28 -23.62 11.05
N ASN A 365 10.70 -22.67 10.21
CA ASN A 365 10.55 -22.68 8.75
C ASN A 365 9.11 -22.98 8.27
N SER A 366 8.12 -22.55 9.05
CA SER A 366 6.70 -22.84 8.84
C SER A 366 5.82 -21.66 9.29
N LYS A 367 4.50 -21.74 9.09
CA LYS A 367 3.53 -20.73 9.58
C LYS A 367 3.01 -21.12 10.97
N SER A 368 3.91 -21.42 11.90
CA SER A 368 3.58 -21.82 13.27
C SER A 368 4.62 -21.31 14.28
N CYS A 369 4.26 -21.39 15.56
CA CYS A 369 5.21 -21.20 16.64
C CYS A 369 6.02 -22.47 16.93
N PRO A 370 7.19 -22.34 17.61
CA PRO A 370 7.90 -23.49 18.16
C PRO A 370 7.07 -24.20 19.26
N ALA A 371 7.49 -25.40 19.65
CA ALA A 371 6.88 -26.11 20.76
C ALA A 371 6.97 -25.28 22.06
N ASN A 372 5.88 -25.26 22.83
CA ASN A 372 5.70 -24.48 24.07
C ASN A 372 5.66 -22.95 23.88
N PHE A 373 5.38 -22.45 22.67
CA PHE A 373 5.11 -21.02 22.42
C PHE A 373 3.64 -20.79 22.01
N LEU A 374 3.02 -19.78 22.63
CA LEU A 374 1.70 -19.27 22.26
C LEU A 374 1.81 -18.38 21.02
N ALA A 375 0.88 -18.55 20.08
CA ALA A 375 0.69 -17.64 18.95
C ALA A 375 -0.26 -16.51 19.35
N VAL A 376 0.25 -15.28 19.42
CA VAL A 376 -0.49 -14.07 19.80
C VAL A 376 -0.70 -13.20 18.57
N LYS A 377 -1.92 -12.64 18.39
CA LYS A 377 -2.19 -11.74 17.25
C LYS A 377 -1.26 -10.53 17.32
N PHE A 378 -0.74 -10.12 16.17
CA PHE A 378 0.15 -8.98 16.05
C PHE A 378 -0.21 -8.19 14.81
N LEU A 379 -0.47 -6.89 14.95
CA LEU A 379 -0.99 -6.03 13.88
C LEU A 379 -2.32 -6.58 13.29
N SER A 380 -2.79 -6.01 12.20
CA SER A 380 -4.15 -6.28 11.68
C SER A 380 -4.18 -7.14 10.40
N ASP A 381 -3.04 -7.57 9.87
CA ASP A 381 -2.93 -8.35 8.62
C ASP A 381 -2.62 -9.84 8.87
N GLY A 382 -3.02 -10.36 10.03
CA GLY A 382 -2.86 -11.76 10.41
C GLY A 382 -1.43 -12.17 10.74
N GLN A 383 -0.54 -11.22 11.08
CA GLN A 383 0.75 -11.58 11.65
C GLN A 383 0.52 -12.18 13.04
N MET A 384 1.34 -13.16 13.38
CA MET A 384 1.31 -13.86 14.66
C MET A 384 2.70 -13.78 15.27
N LEU A 385 2.78 -13.33 16.51
CA LEU A 385 4.01 -13.28 17.29
C LEU A 385 4.03 -14.45 18.27
N CYS A 386 5.13 -15.19 18.28
CA CYS A 386 5.31 -16.36 19.12
C CYS A 386 5.99 -15.98 20.43
N MET A 387 5.32 -16.22 21.56
CA MET A 387 5.85 -15.93 22.89
C MET A 387 5.67 -17.09 23.86
N SER A 388 6.58 -17.24 24.83
CA SER A 388 6.48 -18.26 25.88
C SER A 388 6.97 -17.72 27.22
N ASN A 389 6.31 -18.10 28.31
CA ASN A 389 6.77 -17.91 29.69
C ASN A 389 7.29 -19.23 30.31
N ASP A 390 7.33 -20.32 29.53
CA ASP A 390 7.95 -21.59 29.90
C ASP A 390 9.47 -21.49 29.67
N TYR A 391 10.18 -21.08 30.72
CA TYR A 391 11.64 -20.96 30.70
C TYR A 391 12.37 -22.30 30.70
N GLU A 392 11.71 -23.40 31.07
CA GLU A 392 12.33 -24.73 31.12
C GLU A 392 12.35 -25.38 29.74
N MET A 393 11.18 -25.46 29.07
CA MET A 393 11.06 -26.10 27.77
C MET A 393 11.14 -25.13 26.59
N GLY A 394 10.76 -23.86 26.76
CA GLY A 394 10.75 -22.85 25.70
C GLY A 394 12.13 -22.30 25.34
N THR A 395 13.06 -22.24 26.30
CA THR A 395 14.41 -21.65 26.11
C THR A 395 15.19 -22.27 24.95
N ARG A 396 14.97 -23.55 24.64
CA ARG A 396 15.60 -24.24 23.50
C ARG A 396 15.32 -23.60 22.13
N TYR A 397 14.15 -22.96 21.97
CA TYR A 397 13.70 -22.35 20.71
C TYR A 397 13.58 -20.83 20.81
N ALA A 398 13.90 -20.25 21.98
CA ALA A 398 13.92 -18.82 22.18
C ALA A 398 15.12 -18.19 21.46
N VAL A 399 14.92 -17.02 20.85
CA VAL A 399 16.02 -16.19 20.36
C VAL A 399 16.06 -14.86 21.12
N PRO A 400 17.26 -14.32 21.44
CA PRO A 400 17.35 -13.03 22.09
C PRO A 400 16.68 -11.94 21.25
N PHE A 401 15.83 -11.15 21.90
CA PHE A 401 14.98 -10.15 21.28
C PHE A 401 15.45 -8.74 21.65
N GLY A 402 15.67 -7.91 20.63
CA GLY A 402 16.24 -6.57 20.76
C GLY A 402 15.23 -5.43 20.70
N GLY A 403 13.92 -5.74 20.74
CA GLY A 403 12.84 -4.76 20.63
C GLY A 403 12.13 -4.72 19.27
N LEU A 404 11.05 -3.94 19.25
CA LEU A 404 10.22 -3.63 18.08
C LEU A 404 10.26 -2.12 17.79
N PHE A 405 10.22 -1.75 16.52
CA PHE A 405 10.12 -0.36 16.07
C PHE A 405 9.41 -0.27 14.72
N SER A 406 8.99 0.93 14.34
CA SER A 406 8.23 1.16 13.10
C SER A 406 8.66 2.45 12.40
N CYS A 407 7.92 2.87 11.38
CA CYS A 407 8.06 4.21 10.80
C CYS A 407 7.57 5.34 11.73
N ASP A 408 6.74 5.02 12.74
CA ASP A 408 6.12 5.99 13.66
C ASP A 408 6.76 5.96 15.07
N ALA A 409 7.39 4.84 15.45
CA ALA A 409 7.86 4.57 16.80
C ALA A 409 9.30 4.03 16.80
N ALA A 410 10.17 4.67 17.59
CA ALA A 410 11.55 4.25 17.77
C ALA A 410 11.70 3.10 18.79
N ASN A 411 12.88 2.48 18.86
CA ASN A 411 13.19 1.42 19.82
C ASN A 411 13.79 2.00 21.12
N PRO A 412 13.12 1.91 22.28
CA PRO A 412 13.67 2.39 23.55
C PRO A 412 14.97 1.67 23.95
N LEU A 413 15.08 0.38 23.61
CA LEU A 413 16.25 -0.46 23.89
C LEU A 413 17.49 -0.05 23.06
N ALA A 414 17.31 0.84 22.08
CA ALA A 414 18.36 1.44 21.26
C ALA A 414 18.44 2.97 21.48
N ASN A 415 18.23 3.44 22.72
CA ASN A 415 18.22 4.87 23.10
C ASN A 415 17.16 5.69 22.34
N ASN A 416 15.95 5.15 22.16
CA ASN A 416 14.87 5.75 21.37
C ASN A 416 15.27 6.12 19.93
N GLN A 417 16.07 5.26 19.28
CA GLN A 417 16.44 5.42 17.87
C GLN A 417 15.76 4.37 16.99
N HIS A 418 15.58 4.68 15.70
CA HIS A 418 14.98 3.77 14.71
C HIS A 418 16.01 2.76 14.18
N ARG A 419 16.65 2.02 15.10
CA ARG A 419 17.63 0.97 14.83
C ARG A 419 17.59 -0.13 15.88
N CYS A 420 18.33 -1.20 15.64
CA CYS A 420 18.55 -2.21 16.67
C CYS A 420 19.63 -1.80 17.69
N PRO A 421 19.59 -2.38 18.91
CA PRO A 421 20.69 -2.30 19.85
C PRO A 421 21.94 -2.99 19.27
N PRO A 422 23.16 -2.67 19.75
CA PRO A 422 24.37 -3.36 19.29
C PRO A 422 24.29 -4.88 19.47
N LYS A 423 24.88 -5.63 18.54
CA LYS A 423 24.76 -7.11 18.40
C LYS A 423 23.41 -7.65 17.92
N PHE A 424 22.42 -6.80 17.66
CA PHE A 424 21.15 -7.21 17.08
C PHE A 424 21.04 -6.74 15.63
N SER A 425 20.52 -7.61 14.77
CA SER A 425 20.19 -7.30 13.38
C SER A 425 18.71 -7.01 13.25
N GLN A 426 18.35 -6.04 12.40
CA GLN A 426 16.94 -5.73 12.12
C GLN A 426 16.35 -6.64 11.05
N HIS A 427 15.10 -7.05 11.30
CA HIS A 427 14.31 -7.91 10.42
C HIS A 427 12.92 -7.32 10.23
N LEU A 428 12.38 -7.44 9.02
CA LEU A 428 11.13 -6.79 8.62
C LEU A 428 9.94 -7.73 8.76
N ALA A 429 9.19 -7.58 9.84
CA ALA A 429 8.02 -8.40 10.18
C ALA A 429 6.90 -8.23 9.13
N THR A 430 6.51 -6.98 8.86
CA THR A 430 5.48 -6.68 7.84
C THR A 430 5.56 -5.21 7.39
N ILE A 431 4.72 -4.85 6.43
CA ILE A 431 4.47 -3.47 6.01
C ILE A 431 2.97 -3.20 6.20
N SER A 432 2.63 -2.22 7.02
CA SER A 432 1.27 -1.82 7.41
C SER A 432 0.93 -0.47 6.76
N ASP A 433 0.15 -0.48 5.69
CA ASP A 433 -0.22 0.71 4.89
C ASP A 433 0.98 1.64 4.60
N GLY A 434 2.04 1.07 4.00
CA GLY A 434 3.28 1.79 3.68
C GLY A 434 4.23 2.07 4.86
N CYS A 435 3.87 1.70 6.09
CA CYS A 435 4.74 1.76 7.28
C CYS A 435 5.46 0.43 7.50
N GLU A 436 6.79 0.44 7.56
CA GLU A 436 7.58 -0.74 7.92
C GLU A 436 7.47 -1.04 9.43
N ILE A 437 7.29 -2.32 9.79
CA ILE A 437 7.36 -2.79 11.19
C ILE A 437 8.55 -3.74 11.33
N LEU A 438 9.53 -3.32 12.11
CA LEU A 438 10.85 -3.93 12.26
C LEU A 438 11.01 -4.53 13.66
N TYR A 439 11.70 -5.66 13.74
CA TYR A 439 12.06 -6.31 15.00
C TYR A 439 13.55 -6.66 15.00
N CYS A 440 14.12 -6.73 16.19
CA CYS A 440 15.53 -7.02 16.40
C CYS A 440 15.72 -8.42 16.98
N VAL A 441 16.60 -9.22 16.38
CA VAL A 441 17.14 -10.45 17.00
C VAL A 441 18.66 -10.45 16.94
N GLN A 442 19.30 -11.25 17.78
CA GLN A 442 20.76 -11.37 17.78
C GLN A 442 21.28 -11.70 16.36
N SER A 443 22.31 -10.97 15.93
CA SER A 443 22.97 -11.19 14.64
C SER A 443 23.51 -12.61 14.51
N GLY A 444 23.60 -13.12 13.28
CA GLY A 444 24.01 -14.49 12.99
C GLY A 444 22.89 -15.54 13.00
N LEU A 445 21.76 -15.31 13.67
CA LEU A 445 20.68 -16.30 13.75
C LEU A 445 19.94 -16.52 12.41
N PHE A 446 19.64 -15.44 11.68
CA PHE A 446 18.90 -15.49 10.41
C PHE A 446 19.77 -15.15 9.19
N THR A 447 21.08 -15.34 9.29
CA THR A 447 22.03 -15.07 8.19
C THR A 447 22.07 -16.19 7.14
N GLY A 448 21.66 -17.40 7.52
CA GLY A 448 21.60 -18.55 6.62
C GLY A 448 20.49 -18.43 5.57
N GLY A 449 20.83 -18.11 4.32
CA GLY A 449 19.87 -18.18 3.22
C GLY A 449 20.30 -17.49 1.93
N LYS A 450 19.40 -17.51 0.94
CA LYS A 450 19.51 -16.69 -0.28
C LYS A 450 19.17 -15.23 0.08
N LEU A 451 19.75 -14.26 -0.64
CA LEU A 451 19.36 -12.84 -0.50
C LEU A 451 17.88 -12.66 -0.85
N LEU A 452 17.07 -12.22 0.12
CA LEU A 452 15.62 -12.09 -0.02
C LEU A 452 15.25 -11.28 -1.27
N PRO A 453 14.08 -11.53 -1.90
CA PRO A 453 13.61 -10.72 -3.03
C PRO A 453 13.48 -9.23 -2.68
N ILE A 454 13.43 -8.40 -3.72
CA ILE A 454 13.01 -7.00 -3.62
C ILE A 454 11.50 -7.00 -3.36
N ARG A 455 11.03 -6.13 -2.46
CA ARG A 455 9.61 -5.91 -2.22
C ARG A 455 9.10 -4.88 -3.21
N LEU A 456 8.11 -5.28 -4.00
CA LEU A 456 7.49 -4.43 -5.03
C LEU A 456 6.26 -3.71 -4.44
N PRO A 457 5.95 -2.49 -4.90
CA PRO A 457 4.69 -1.83 -4.59
C PRO A 457 3.51 -2.55 -5.27
N PRO A 458 2.25 -2.27 -4.87
CA PRO A 458 1.83 -1.34 -3.83
C PRO A 458 2.06 -1.87 -2.40
N PHE A 459 2.37 -0.95 -1.49
CA PHE A 459 2.58 -1.19 -0.06
C PHE A 459 1.39 -0.74 0.80
N THR A 460 0.48 0.02 0.19
CA THR A 460 -0.82 0.41 0.70
C THR A 460 -1.91 -0.47 0.10
N LYS A 461 -3.00 -0.71 0.85
CA LYS A 461 -4.20 -1.34 0.29
C LYS A 461 -5.07 -0.28 -0.39
N PRO A 462 -5.75 -0.61 -1.50
CA PRO A 462 -6.76 0.28 -2.07
C PRO A 462 -7.87 0.53 -1.02
N PRO A 463 -8.46 1.74 -0.96
CA PRO A 463 -9.58 2.00 -0.07
C PRO A 463 -10.76 1.09 -0.38
N LEU A 464 -11.49 0.65 0.64
CA LEU A 464 -12.80 0.05 0.44
C LEU A 464 -13.81 1.17 0.22
N ILE A 465 -14.60 1.01 -0.84
CA ILE A 465 -15.62 1.93 -1.28
C ILE A 465 -16.97 1.31 -0.94
N SER A 466 -17.77 1.95 -0.09
CA SER A 466 -19.21 1.61 -0.02
C SER A 466 -19.86 2.05 -1.33
N MET A 467 -20.62 1.16 -1.97
CA MET A 467 -21.36 1.47 -3.18
C MET A 467 -22.86 1.31 -2.93
N GLN A 468 -23.57 2.43 -2.83
CA GLN A 468 -25.02 2.44 -3.03
C GLN A 468 -25.28 2.70 -4.51
N ALA A 469 -25.65 1.64 -5.22
CA ALA A 469 -26.06 1.70 -6.61
C ALA A 469 -27.59 1.68 -6.68
N THR A 470 -28.18 2.79 -7.09
CA THR A 470 -29.50 2.78 -7.75
C THR A 470 -29.28 2.86 -9.26
N ASN A 471 -30.31 2.57 -10.07
CA ASN A 471 -30.19 2.54 -11.54
C ASN A 471 -29.74 3.88 -12.17
N THR A 472 -29.75 4.98 -11.42
CA THR A 472 -29.46 6.34 -11.91
C THR A 472 -28.36 7.08 -11.13
N VAL A 473 -28.02 6.62 -9.91
CA VAL A 473 -27.07 7.29 -9.01
C VAL A 473 -26.09 6.26 -8.41
N MET A 474 -24.78 6.51 -8.58
CA MET A 474 -23.73 5.78 -7.87
C MET A 474 -23.19 6.66 -6.74
N VAL A 475 -23.32 6.19 -5.50
CA VAL A 475 -22.66 6.78 -4.33
C VAL A 475 -21.45 5.94 -3.98
N MET A 476 -20.28 6.58 -3.87
CA MET A 476 -19.02 6.02 -3.38
C MET A 476 -18.72 6.65 -2.03
N THR A 477 -18.41 5.89 -0.98
CA THR A 477 -17.92 6.48 0.29
C THR A 477 -16.56 5.93 0.71
N GLU A 478 -15.68 6.80 1.21
CA GLU A 478 -14.38 6.48 1.81
C GLU A 478 -14.28 7.22 3.16
N GLY A 479 -14.50 6.49 4.26
CA GLY A 479 -14.64 7.10 5.58
C GLY A 479 -15.85 8.04 5.63
N ASP A 480 -15.68 9.24 6.18
CA ASP A 480 -16.77 10.21 6.38
C ASP A 480 -17.19 10.96 5.10
N LYS A 481 -16.53 10.70 3.96
CA LYS A 481 -16.78 11.40 2.69
C LYS A 481 -17.59 10.54 1.74
N SER A 482 -18.62 11.15 1.17
CA SER A 482 -19.45 10.55 0.12
C SER A 482 -19.28 11.34 -1.18
N TRP A 483 -19.10 10.62 -2.30
CA TRP A 483 -19.12 11.19 -3.64
C TRP A 483 -20.26 10.58 -4.44
N VAL A 484 -20.93 11.41 -5.22
CA VAL A 484 -22.05 11.04 -6.07
C VAL A 484 -21.64 11.20 -7.53
N ARG A 485 -21.93 10.20 -8.34
CA ARG A 485 -21.81 10.24 -9.80
C ARG A 485 -23.21 10.12 -10.42
N VAL A 486 -23.56 11.12 -11.22
CA VAL A 486 -24.90 11.28 -11.81
C VAL A 486 -24.82 11.04 -13.32
N GLY A 487 -25.42 9.93 -13.77
CA GLY A 487 -25.56 9.61 -15.19
C GLY A 487 -24.25 9.47 -15.99
N GLN A 488 -24.33 9.73 -17.30
CA GLN A 488 -23.24 9.51 -18.26
C GLN A 488 -22.04 10.47 -18.13
N THR A 489 -22.14 11.52 -17.31
CA THR A 489 -21.16 12.64 -17.24
C THR A 489 -19.77 12.25 -16.73
N LYS A 490 -19.59 11.02 -16.21
CA LYS A 490 -18.35 10.43 -15.65
C LYS A 490 -17.71 11.17 -14.46
N ALA A 491 -18.02 12.44 -14.23
CA ALA A 491 -17.50 13.24 -13.12
C ALA A 491 -18.09 12.79 -11.77
N TRP A 492 -17.24 12.78 -10.75
CA TRP A 492 -17.64 12.59 -9.34
C TRP A 492 -17.78 13.95 -8.66
N LYS A 493 -18.79 14.10 -7.81
CA LYS A 493 -18.99 15.29 -6.98
C LYS A 493 -19.06 14.88 -5.52
N LEU A 494 -18.31 15.55 -4.64
CA LEU A 494 -18.47 15.40 -3.18
C LEU A 494 -19.89 15.85 -2.78
N ALA A 495 -20.60 15.03 -2.00
CA ALA A 495 -21.94 15.31 -1.52
C ALA A 495 -22.03 15.10 -0.01
N LYS A 496 -22.82 15.92 0.68
CA LYS A 496 -23.17 15.68 2.09
C LYS A 496 -24.21 14.55 2.20
N PRO A 497 -24.28 13.80 3.32
CA PRO A 497 -25.29 12.75 3.51
C PRO A 497 -26.74 13.20 3.27
N GLU A 498 -27.06 14.45 3.61
CA GLU A 498 -28.35 15.09 3.37
C GLU A 498 -28.64 15.29 1.86
N GLU A 499 -27.64 15.74 1.10
CA GLU A 499 -27.72 16.02 -0.34
C GLU A 499 -27.88 14.72 -1.16
N ILE A 500 -27.33 13.60 -0.69
CA ILE A 500 -27.44 12.29 -1.36
C ILE A 500 -28.90 11.86 -1.48
N ARG A 501 -29.72 12.06 -0.43
CA ARG A 501 -31.16 11.73 -0.46
C ARG A 501 -31.90 12.58 -1.49
N VAL A 502 -31.62 13.88 -1.52
CA VAL A 502 -32.24 14.83 -2.48
C VAL A 502 -31.85 14.47 -3.92
N LEU A 503 -30.58 14.17 -4.18
CA LEU A 503 -30.10 13.76 -5.50
C LEU A 503 -30.70 12.41 -5.93
N ALA A 504 -30.77 11.42 -5.03
CA ALA A 504 -31.41 10.13 -5.31
C ALA A 504 -32.90 10.27 -5.66
N GLN A 505 -33.63 11.14 -4.94
CA GLN A 505 -35.03 11.46 -5.23
C GLN A 505 -35.21 12.22 -6.55
N GLN A 506 -34.29 13.14 -6.87
CA GLN A 506 -34.37 13.96 -8.10
C GLN A 506 -34.13 13.14 -9.38
N PHE A 507 -33.34 12.07 -9.32
CA PHE A 507 -32.99 11.24 -10.48
C PHE A 507 -33.71 9.87 -10.55
N ASN A 508 -34.62 9.57 -9.63
CA ASN A 508 -35.56 8.43 -9.74
C ASN A 508 -37.01 8.94 -9.89
N PRO A 509 -37.49 9.23 -11.11
CA PRO A 509 -38.85 9.72 -11.33
C PRO A 509 -39.94 8.69 -10.98
N GLU A 510 -39.62 7.39 -10.83
CA GLU A 510 -40.57 6.37 -10.38
C GLU A 510 -41.01 6.54 -8.92
N LEU A 511 -40.23 7.22 -8.07
CA LEU A 511 -40.63 7.58 -6.70
C LEU A 511 -41.72 8.68 -6.66
N ASN A 512 -41.97 9.37 -7.78
CA ASN A 512 -42.93 10.47 -7.90
C ASN A 512 -43.92 10.29 -9.07
N GLN A 513 -44.14 9.06 -9.55
CA GLN A 513 -45.18 8.81 -10.56
C GLN A 513 -46.59 8.88 -9.96
N MET A 514 -47.13 10.09 -9.85
CA MET A 514 -48.57 10.30 -9.92
C MET A 514 -49.10 9.68 -11.22
N THR A 515 -50.11 8.85 -11.11
CA THR A 515 -50.61 8.09 -12.25
C THR A 515 -51.45 8.98 -13.17
N SER A 516 -51.51 8.64 -14.47
CA SER A 516 -52.31 9.41 -15.44
C SER A 516 -53.81 9.50 -15.06
N GLY A 517 -54.30 8.65 -14.16
CA GLY A 517 -55.64 8.73 -13.59
C GLY A 517 -55.87 9.96 -12.71
N GLU A 518 -54.87 10.42 -11.95
CA GLU A 518 -55.00 11.60 -11.07
C GLU A 518 -55.13 12.90 -11.88
N LYS A 519 -54.42 12.99 -13.01
CA LYS A 519 -54.57 14.10 -13.97
C LYS A 519 -55.97 14.15 -14.60
N ALA A 520 -56.58 12.99 -14.84
CA ALA A 520 -57.97 12.92 -15.31
C ALA A 520 -58.97 13.23 -14.19
N GLY A 521 -58.73 12.76 -12.96
CA GLY A 521 -59.60 13.00 -11.80
C GLY A 521 -59.80 14.47 -11.49
N VAL A 522 -58.74 15.29 -11.56
CA VAL A 522 -58.85 16.75 -11.39
C VAL A 522 -59.70 17.40 -12.49
N ALA A 523 -59.52 16.99 -13.76
CA ALA A 523 -60.30 17.51 -14.88
C ALA A 523 -61.80 17.15 -14.78
N PHE A 524 -62.12 15.89 -14.45
CA PHE A 524 -63.51 15.46 -14.26
C PHE A 524 -64.14 16.05 -12.99
N GLY A 525 -63.37 16.24 -11.92
CA GLY A 525 -63.82 16.93 -10.70
C GLY A 525 -64.26 18.37 -10.97
N VAL A 526 -63.48 19.13 -11.74
CA VAL A 526 -63.84 20.51 -12.14
C VAL A 526 -65.09 20.54 -13.02
N ILE A 527 -65.24 19.60 -13.96
CA ILE A 527 -66.46 19.50 -14.80
C ILE A 527 -67.69 19.14 -13.97
N GLY A 528 -67.59 18.17 -13.04
CA GLY A 528 -68.68 17.79 -12.15
C GLY A 528 -69.13 18.92 -11.22
N LEU A 529 -68.17 19.69 -10.70
CA LEU A 529 -68.44 20.85 -9.83
C LEU A 529 -69.11 21.99 -10.61
N MET A 530 -68.70 22.24 -11.86
CA MET A 530 -69.39 23.18 -12.76
C MET A 530 -70.83 22.77 -13.06
N VAL A 531 -71.09 21.47 -13.33
CA VAL A 531 -72.46 20.97 -13.55
C VAL A 531 -73.33 21.12 -12.29
N LEU A 532 -72.78 20.83 -11.11
CA LEU A 532 -73.48 21.08 -9.83
C LEU A 532 -73.80 22.56 -9.62
N VAL A 533 -72.86 23.48 -9.90
CA VAL A 533 -73.10 24.93 -9.82
C VAL A 533 -74.21 25.36 -10.79
N VAL A 534 -74.24 24.86 -12.03
CA VAL A 534 -75.31 25.15 -12.99
C VAL A 534 -76.67 24.64 -12.49
N ILE A 535 -76.73 23.44 -11.92
CA ILE A 535 -77.97 22.87 -11.34
C ILE A 535 -78.45 23.72 -10.14
N VAL A 536 -77.54 24.09 -9.23
CA VAL A 536 -77.86 24.96 -8.07
C VAL A 536 -78.35 26.34 -8.53
N VAL A 537 -77.67 26.98 -9.49
CA VAL A 537 -78.10 28.26 -10.05
C VAL A 537 -79.47 28.16 -10.73
N PHE A 538 -79.74 27.07 -11.46
CA PHE A 538 -81.04 26.83 -12.08
C PHE A 538 -82.16 26.64 -11.04
N LEU A 539 -81.91 25.84 -9.99
CA LEU A 539 -82.84 25.63 -8.89
C LEU A 539 -83.10 26.92 -8.09
N VAL A 540 -82.06 27.72 -7.82
CA VAL A 540 -82.18 29.02 -7.14
C VAL A 540 -82.94 30.04 -8.00
N ARG A 541 -82.70 30.10 -9.31
CA ARG A 541 -83.50 30.94 -10.24
C ARG A 541 -84.96 30.48 -10.31
N ARG A 542 -85.22 29.16 -10.26
CA ARG A 542 -86.59 28.60 -10.27
C ARG A 542 -87.32 28.83 -8.93
N ARG A 543 -86.62 28.88 -7.80
CA ARG A 543 -87.18 29.29 -6.49
C ARG A 543 -87.39 30.81 -6.39
N ARG A 544 -86.43 31.65 -6.78
CA ARG A 544 -86.57 33.13 -6.71
C ARG A 544 -87.68 33.68 -7.63
N ARG A 545 -88.04 32.99 -8.72
CA ARG A 545 -89.21 33.34 -9.56
C ARG A 545 -90.58 32.93 -8.98
N ARG A 546 -90.64 32.31 -7.79
CA ARG A 546 -91.90 31.94 -7.10
C ARG A 546 -92.15 32.69 -5.78
N VAL A 547 -91.22 33.53 -5.33
CA VAL A 547 -91.31 34.23 -4.02
C VAL A 547 -91.07 35.72 -4.20
N SER A 548 -91.97 36.38 -4.94
CA SER A 548 -92.01 37.84 -5.09
C SER A 548 -93.44 38.39 -4.86
N ARG A 549 -94.04 38.02 -3.73
CA ARG A 549 -95.27 38.60 -3.17
C ARG A 549 -95.21 38.51 -1.63
N PHE A 550 -95.49 39.62 -0.95
CA PHE A 550 -95.43 39.86 0.51
C PHE A 550 -94.00 39.77 1.11
N SER A 551 -93.35 40.83 1.64
CA SER A 551 -93.70 42.17 2.18
C SER A 551 -93.99 42.26 3.69
N SER A 552 -93.39 43.30 4.30
CA SER A 552 -93.47 43.84 5.69
C SER A 552 -92.55 43.19 6.73
N TYR A 553 -91.47 43.83 7.20
CA TYR A 553 -91.32 45.00 8.11
C TYR A 553 -91.78 44.78 9.56
N VAL A 554 -90.81 44.72 10.50
CA VAL A 554 -90.80 45.39 11.83
C VAL A 554 -89.33 45.74 12.15
N GLU A 555 -89.13 46.85 12.85
CA GLU A 555 -87.88 47.56 13.18
C GLU A 555 -87.75 47.68 14.72
N ILE A 556 -86.55 48.02 15.24
CA ILE A 556 -86.16 48.53 16.60
C ILE A 556 -84.66 48.15 16.78
N SER A 557 -83.71 49.08 16.61
CA SER A 557 -83.16 50.01 17.62
C SER A 557 -82.44 49.25 18.77
N GLU A 558 -81.11 49.19 18.84
CA GLU A 558 -80.06 50.26 18.94
C GLU A 558 -79.77 50.67 20.39
N GLN A 559 -78.58 50.32 20.87
CA GLN A 559 -77.90 51.02 21.97
C GLN A 559 -76.38 50.86 21.79
N ALA A 560 -75.63 51.93 22.04
CA ALA A 560 -74.20 52.03 21.73
C ALA A 560 -73.42 52.65 22.88
N GLU A 561 -72.19 52.17 23.07
CA GLU A 561 -71.04 52.75 23.78
C GLU A 561 -69.81 52.03 23.15
N SER A 562 -68.84 52.69 22.50
CA SER A 562 -67.78 53.58 23.03
C SER A 562 -67.09 52.98 24.27
N GLU A 563 -65.77 52.77 24.38
CA GLU A 563 -64.56 53.17 23.60
C GLU A 563 -63.40 52.20 24.01
N THR A 564 -62.14 52.20 23.53
CA THR A 564 -61.27 53.10 22.73
C THR A 564 -60.43 52.33 21.68
N LEU A 565 -59.63 53.04 20.87
CA LEU A 565 -58.45 52.51 20.14
C LEU A 565 -57.22 52.37 21.06
N GLN A 566 -56.30 51.45 20.71
CA GLN A 566 -54.90 51.85 20.45
C GLN A 566 -54.13 50.79 19.63
N ASP A 567 -53.59 51.23 18.49
CA ASP A 567 -52.65 50.48 17.63
C ASP A 567 -51.19 50.81 17.99
N GLU A 568 -50.33 49.78 17.93
CA GLU A 568 -48.91 49.77 17.49
C GLU A 568 -47.85 50.70 18.14
N PRO A 569 -46.52 50.42 18.01
CA PRO A 569 -45.85 49.49 17.09
C PRO A 569 -45.14 48.27 17.73
#